data_AF-A0AAV2K821-F1
#
_entry.id   AF-A0AAV2K821-F1
#
_cell.length_a   1.000
_cell.length_b   1.000
_cell.length_c   1.000
_cell.angle_alpha   90.00
_cell.angle_beta   90.00
_cell.angle_gamma   90.00
#
_symmetry.space_group_name_H-M   'P 1'
#
loop_
_entity.id
_entity.type
_entity.pdbx_description
1 polymer ?
#
loop_
_entity_poly.entity_id
_entity_poly.type
_entity_poly.pdbx_seq_one_letter_code
_entity_poly.pdbx_strand_id
1 'polypeptide(L)'
;MNRIKELSVSSLDHLPSLQLLDLDHQLTPLVIRDQAFNKQTNLTRLVLGSNRKLQLEPRAFEGLVLDLSHNHIGVLGFKSFSGLPQLQTLLLTDNAIAHLGIPASLPKKLDLSSNALTHIRNDTIPADLQTLDLSDNFIAEPQSHIFSSLQSLDLSLNRFHCGPGLRDLVSWMRQTNVTLKGPVEKLRCEFPSALRGVPLVTVYGADDAQ
;
A
#
# COMPACT_ATOMS: atom_id res chain seq x y z
N MET A 1 4.66 25.51 27.58
CA MET A 1 6.03 24.95 27.67
C MET A 1 5.90 23.45 27.75
N ASN A 2 6.34 22.71 26.73
CA ASN A 2 6.29 21.25 26.73
C ASN A 2 7.53 20.69 27.45
N ARG A 3 7.32 19.66 28.29
CA ARG A 3 8.37 18.94 29.04
C ARG A 3 8.28 17.44 28.80
N ILE A 4 7.88 17.07 27.59
CA ILE A 4 7.75 15.68 27.20
C ILE A 4 9.17 15.12 27.12
N LYS A 5 9.43 14.10 27.94
CA LYS A 5 10.75 13.45 28.03
C LYS A 5 10.84 12.22 27.14
N GLU A 6 9.72 11.56 26.92
CA GLU A 6 9.66 10.32 26.16
C GLU A 6 8.33 10.23 25.44
N LEU A 7 8.38 9.73 24.20
CA LEU A 7 7.23 9.22 23.46
C LEU A 7 7.48 7.77 23.09
N SER A 8 6.55 6.92 23.46
CA SER A 8 6.51 5.49 23.19
C SER A 8 5.20 5.11 22.54
N VAL A 9 5.09 3.85 22.09
CA VAL A 9 3.90 3.30 21.39
C VAL A 9 2.56 3.54 22.09
N SER A 10 2.56 3.73 23.41
CA SER A 10 1.35 3.97 24.22
C SER A 10 1.13 5.42 24.62
N SER A 11 2.13 6.30 24.40
CA SER A 11 2.11 7.68 24.92
C SER A 11 0.97 8.53 24.36
N LEU A 12 0.46 8.16 23.18
CA LEU A 12 -0.57 8.90 22.45
C LEU A 12 -1.85 8.08 22.22
N ASP A 13 -2.02 6.95 22.92
CA ASP A 13 -3.15 6.03 22.73
C ASP A 13 -4.53 6.69 22.86
N HIS A 14 -4.63 7.70 23.73
CA HIS A 14 -5.87 8.44 23.96
C HIS A 14 -6.14 9.52 22.89
N LEU A 15 -5.29 9.64 21.88
CA LEU A 15 -5.34 10.67 20.84
C LEU A 15 -5.38 10.07 19.41
N PRO A 16 -6.36 9.22 19.05
CA PRO A 16 -6.44 8.59 17.73
C PRO A 16 -6.71 9.58 16.59
N SER A 17 -7.32 10.74 16.90
CA SER A 17 -7.64 11.80 15.93
C SER A 17 -6.56 12.87 15.82
N LEU A 18 -5.36 12.64 16.39
CA LEU A 18 -4.28 13.63 16.39
C LEU A 18 -3.79 13.87 14.96
N GLN A 19 -3.94 15.11 14.47
CA GLN A 19 -3.48 15.51 13.13
C GLN A 19 -2.15 16.27 13.16
N LEU A 20 -1.96 17.08 14.19
CA LEU A 20 -0.75 17.88 14.36
C LEU A 20 -0.19 17.61 15.76
N LEU A 21 1.07 17.17 15.79
CA LEU A 21 1.84 17.00 17.01
C LEU A 21 3.01 17.98 16.98
N ASP A 22 2.93 19.00 17.82
CA ASP A 22 3.98 19.99 17.99
C ASP A 22 4.77 19.73 19.27
N LEU A 23 6.01 19.28 19.07
CA LEU A 23 7.00 18.97 20.10
C LEU A 23 8.21 19.89 19.97
N ASP A 24 8.08 21.01 19.27
CA ASP A 24 9.12 22.01 19.12
C ASP A 24 9.58 22.53 20.50
N HIS A 25 10.85 22.94 20.58
CA HIS A 25 11.42 23.58 21.77
C HIS A 25 11.24 22.81 23.11
N GLN A 26 11.55 21.51 23.18
CA GLN A 26 11.66 20.83 24.48
C GLN A 26 12.90 21.30 25.24
N LEU A 27 12.71 21.67 26.52
CA LEU A 27 13.81 22.06 27.43
C LEU A 27 14.53 20.85 28.06
N THR A 28 13.93 19.66 27.95
CA THR A 28 14.48 18.38 28.43
C THR A 28 14.86 17.49 27.25
N PRO A 29 15.79 16.53 27.42
CA PRO A 29 15.99 15.48 26.44
C PRO A 29 14.64 14.80 26.13
N LEU A 30 14.29 14.74 24.85
CA LEU A 30 13.13 14.03 24.34
C LEU A 30 13.64 12.74 23.69
N VAL A 31 13.11 11.60 24.11
CA VAL A 31 13.39 10.30 23.51
C VAL A 31 12.15 9.83 22.75
N ILE A 32 12.26 9.60 21.45
CA ILE A 32 11.19 8.97 20.67
C ILE A 32 11.60 7.50 20.47
N ARG A 33 10.85 6.63 21.14
CA ARG A 33 11.03 5.18 21.10
C ARG A 33 10.46 4.60 19.82
N ASP A 34 10.86 3.38 19.51
CA ASP A 34 10.35 2.63 18.38
C ASP A 34 8.81 2.64 18.33
N GLN A 35 8.25 2.89 17.14
CA GLN A 35 6.81 2.85 16.86
C GLN A 35 5.95 3.84 17.65
N ALA A 36 6.53 4.93 18.15
CA ALA A 36 5.85 5.91 18.99
C ALA A 36 4.59 6.55 18.37
N PHE A 37 4.44 6.50 17.05
CA PHE A 37 3.33 7.11 16.31
C PHE A 37 2.43 6.11 15.58
N ASN A 38 2.61 4.80 15.79
CA ASN A 38 1.97 3.77 14.96
C ASN A 38 0.42 3.76 15.04
N LYS A 39 -0.16 4.29 16.11
CA LYS A 39 -1.61 4.40 16.33
C LYS A 39 -2.19 5.74 15.91
N GLN A 40 -1.34 6.75 15.66
CA GLN A 40 -1.77 8.09 15.27
C GLN A 40 -1.88 8.17 13.75
N THR A 41 -2.79 7.37 13.17
CA THR A 41 -2.98 7.25 11.71
C THR A 41 -3.41 8.56 11.05
N ASN A 42 -3.98 9.49 11.82
CA ASN A 42 -4.40 10.81 11.33
C ASN A 42 -3.29 11.87 11.39
N LEU A 43 -2.09 11.55 11.89
CA LEU A 43 -1.02 12.51 12.10
C LEU A 43 -0.42 12.97 10.76
N THR A 44 -0.79 14.18 10.33
CA THR A 44 -0.33 14.79 9.08
C THR A 44 0.87 15.72 9.27
N ARG A 45 1.10 16.21 10.49
CA ARG A 45 2.21 17.12 10.80
C ARG A 45 2.84 16.82 12.14
N LEU A 46 4.13 16.47 12.12
CA LEU A 46 4.98 16.32 13.29
C LEU A 46 6.04 17.42 13.30
N VAL A 47 6.01 18.30 14.30
CA VAL A 47 7.00 19.37 14.49
C VAL A 47 7.94 18.96 15.62
N LEU A 48 9.22 18.78 15.30
CA LEU A 48 10.26 18.34 16.24
C LEU A 48 11.44 19.34 16.33
N GLY A 49 11.23 20.57 15.89
CA GLY A 49 12.27 21.61 15.87
C GLY A 49 12.87 21.88 17.25
N SER A 50 14.01 22.58 17.27
CA SER A 50 14.63 23.13 18.49
C SER A 50 14.81 22.14 19.67
N ASN A 51 14.92 20.84 19.39
CA ASN A 51 15.16 19.79 20.37
C ASN A 51 16.64 19.37 20.39
N ARG A 52 17.50 20.18 21.03
CA ARG A 52 18.98 20.02 21.02
C ARG A 52 19.50 18.69 21.60
N LYS A 53 18.65 17.93 22.30
CA LYS A 53 18.97 16.64 22.93
C LYS A 53 17.98 15.54 22.51
N LEU A 54 17.35 15.67 21.34
CA LEU A 54 16.45 14.66 20.77
C LEU A 54 17.20 13.35 20.54
N GLN A 55 16.66 12.26 21.07
CA GLN A 55 17.13 10.90 20.82
C GLN A 55 16.02 10.15 20.08
N LEU A 56 16.39 9.49 18.99
CA LEU A 56 15.48 8.68 18.20
C LEU A 56 16.00 7.26 18.22
N GLU A 57 15.16 6.31 18.63
CA GLU A 57 15.46 4.89 18.37
C GLU A 57 15.38 4.60 16.86
N PRO A 58 16.04 3.54 16.36
CA PRO A 58 16.15 3.27 14.92
C PRO A 58 14.81 3.18 14.18
N ARG A 59 13.72 2.84 14.89
CA ARG A 59 12.38 2.66 14.36
C ARG A 59 11.40 3.65 15.00
N ALA A 60 11.88 4.79 15.48
CA ALA A 60 11.07 5.85 16.10
C ALA A 60 9.92 6.34 15.22
N PHE A 61 10.13 6.32 13.90
CA PHE A 61 9.16 6.68 12.88
C PHE A 61 8.59 5.46 12.14
N GLU A 62 8.93 4.24 12.58
CA GLU A 62 8.33 3.02 12.04
C GLU A 62 6.82 3.03 12.34
N GLY A 63 6.04 2.70 11.31
CA GLY A 63 4.58 2.77 11.38
C GLY A 63 4.02 4.13 10.99
N LEU A 64 4.83 5.11 10.55
CA LEU A 64 4.29 6.29 9.89
C LEU A 64 3.49 5.87 8.64
N VAL A 65 2.24 6.32 8.63
CA VAL A 65 1.28 6.18 7.55
C VAL A 65 1.19 7.54 6.87
N LEU A 66 1.48 7.60 5.58
CA LEU A 66 1.14 8.75 4.76
C LEU A 66 -0.19 8.44 4.07
N ASP A 67 -1.24 9.09 4.54
CA ASP A 67 -2.56 9.00 3.93
C ASP A 67 -2.76 10.17 2.96
N LEU A 68 -2.88 9.84 1.67
CA LEU A 68 -3.21 10.75 0.58
C LEU A 68 -4.53 10.33 -0.09
N SER A 69 -5.34 9.52 0.58
CA SER A 69 -6.60 9.01 0.03
C SER A 69 -7.59 10.14 -0.27
N HIS A 70 -8.52 9.91 -1.20
CA HIS A 70 -9.57 10.85 -1.59
C HIS A 70 -9.04 12.21 -2.07
N ASN A 71 -8.01 12.17 -2.91
CA ASN A 71 -7.48 13.34 -3.60
C ASN A 71 -7.64 13.21 -5.12
N HIS A 72 -7.07 14.12 -5.90
CA HIS A 72 -7.14 14.11 -7.37
C HIS A 72 -5.74 14.11 -7.98
N ILE A 73 -4.89 13.18 -7.53
CA ILE A 73 -3.49 13.11 -7.95
C ILE A 73 -3.36 12.81 -9.44
N GLY A 74 -4.13 11.84 -9.97
CA GLY A 74 -4.19 11.48 -11.39
C GLY A 74 -2.94 10.79 -11.95
N VAL A 75 -1.75 11.32 -11.66
CA VAL A 75 -0.45 10.78 -12.08
C VAL A 75 0.52 10.79 -10.92
N LEU A 76 1.10 9.63 -10.62
CA LEU A 76 2.14 9.51 -9.60
C LEU A 76 3.53 9.59 -10.23
N GLY A 77 4.27 10.65 -9.92
CA GLY A 77 5.59 10.93 -10.50
C GLY A 77 6.72 10.02 -10.00
N PHE A 78 7.77 9.90 -10.82
CA PHE A 78 9.00 9.18 -10.50
C PHE A 78 9.68 9.72 -9.24
N LYS A 79 9.92 8.84 -8.26
CA LYS A 79 10.57 9.15 -6.96
C LYS A 79 9.83 10.17 -6.09
N SER A 80 8.51 10.32 -6.24
CA SER A 80 7.70 11.28 -5.46
C SER A 80 7.87 11.17 -3.93
N PHE A 81 8.30 10.01 -3.42
CA PHE A 81 8.45 9.75 -1.98
C PHE A 81 9.90 9.51 -1.53
N SER A 82 10.92 9.82 -2.36
CA SER A 82 12.33 9.54 -2.01
C SER A 82 12.84 10.29 -0.77
N GLY A 83 12.16 11.38 -0.36
CA GLY A 83 12.48 12.13 0.85
C GLY A 83 11.93 11.52 2.15
N LEU A 84 11.21 10.40 2.07
CA LEU A 84 10.54 9.75 3.21
C LEU A 84 11.09 8.33 3.46
N PRO A 85 12.38 8.17 3.80
CA PRO A 85 13.05 6.86 3.86
C PRO A 85 12.50 5.92 4.96
N GLN A 86 11.70 6.44 5.89
CA GLN A 86 11.11 5.67 6.99
C GLN A 86 9.61 5.39 6.80
N LEU A 87 9.02 5.79 5.66
CA LEU A 87 7.61 5.56 5.37
C LEU A 87 7.32 4.06 5.32
N GLN A 88 6.31 3.59 6.08
CA GLN A 88 5.96 2.17 6.15
C GLN A 88 4.62 1.84 5.49
N THR A 89 3.70 2.80 5.45
CA THR A 89 2.41 2.66 4.76
C THR A 89 2.12 3.91 3.95
N LEU A 90 1.71 3.74 2.69
CA LEU A 90 1.22 4.81 1.83
C LEU A 90 -0.18 4.44 1.36
N LEU A 91 -1.15 5.29 1.66
CA LEU A 91 -2.54 5.15 1.24
C LEU A 91 -2.81 6.16 0.12
N LEU A 92 -3.19 5.66 -1.05
CA LEU A 92 -3.51 6.42 -2.26
C LEU A 92 -4.90 6.05 -2.79
N THR A 93 -5.78 5.53 -1.93
CA THR A 93 -7.15 5.15 -2.30
C THR A 93 -7.88 6.32 -2.92
N ASP A 94 -8.66 6.10 -3.98
CA ASP A 94 -9.52 7.13 -4.59
C ASP A 94 -8.74 8.40 -4.99
N ASN A 95 -7.83 8.25 -5.96
CA ASN A 95 -6.95 9.32 -6.45
C ASN A 95 -6.95 9.52 -7.97
N ALA A 96 -7.82 8.80 -8.69
CA ALA A 96 -7.89 8.78 -10.15
C ALA A 96 -6.55 8.43 -10.84
N ILE A 97 -5.66 7.69 -10.17
CA ILE A 97 -4.33 7.36 -10.68
C ILE A 97 -4.46 6.39 -11.86
N ALA A 98 -4.07 6.83 -13.06
CA ALA A 98 -4.09 5.99 -14.26
C ALA A 98 -2.72 5.37 -14.59
N HIS A 99 -1.64 6.00 -14.12
CA HIS A 99 -0.27 5.59 -14.41
C HIS A 99 0.62 5.68 -13.18
N LEU A 100 1.33 4.59 -12.90
CA LEU A 100 2.39 4.54 -11.90
C LEU A 100 3.73 4.85 -12.57
N GLY A 101 4.45 5.86 -12.09
CA GLY A 101 5.86 6.04 -12.42
C GLY A 101 6.72 5.82 -11.19
N ILE A 102 7.06 4.59 -10.80
CA ILE A 102 7.79 4.38 -9.53
C ILE A 102 9.01 3.47 -9.71
N PRO A 103 10.22 4.01 -9.45
CA PRO A 103 11.09 3.46 -8.41
C PRO A 103 11.93 4.54 -7.66
N ALA A 104 11.60 4.74 -6.38
CA ALA A 104 12.49 4.82 -5.21
C ALA A 104 11.78 4.12 -4.04
N SER A 105 12.47 3.83 -2.91
CA SER A 105 11.99 2.97 -1.82
C SER A 105 10.52 3.25 -1.46
N LEU A 106 9.64 2.31 -1.82
CA LEU A 106 8.27 2.38 -1.36
C LEU A 106 8.16 1.82 0.06
N PRO A 107 7.14 2.24 0.80
CA PRO A 107 6.79 1.61 2.06
C PRO A 107 6.55 0.12 1.94
N LYS A 108 6.57 -0.60 3.06
CA LYS A 108 6.19 -2.02 3.12
C LYS A 108 4.73 -2.25 2.72
N LYS A 109 3.86 -1.24 2.85
CA LYS A 109 2.43 -1.33 2.51
C LYS A 109 2.02 -0.21 1.58
N LEU A 110 1.33 -0.56 0.50
CA LEU A 110 0.81 0.37 -0.50
C LEU A 110 -0.64 0.05 -0.79
N ASP A 111 -1.51 1.05 -0.62
CA ASP A 111 -2.91 0.98 -1.03
C ASP A 111 -3.13 1.87 -2.24
N LEU A 112 -3.52 1.27 -3.37
CA LEU A 112 -3.87 1.92 -4.64
C LEU A 112 -5.32 1.59 -5.02
N SER A 113 -6.15 1.17 -4.07
CA SER A 113 -7.54 0.81 -4.33
C SER A 113 -8.36 1.98 -4.89
N SER A 114 -9.45 1.68 -5.62
CA SER A 114 -10.36 2.71 -6.16
C SER A 114 -9.64 3.75 -7.05
N ASN A 115 -8.76 3.30 -7.94
CA ASN A 115 -8.03 4.16 -8.88
C ASN A 115 -8.38 3.84 -10.35
N ALA A 116 -7.66 4.43 -11.29
CA ALA A 116 -7.91 4.28 -12.73
C ALA A 116 -6.85 3.42 -13.43
N LEU A 117 -6.13 2.54 -12.69
CA LEU A 117 -5.02 1.76 -13.23
C LEU A 117 -5.52 0.73 -14.24
N THR A 118 -4.92 0.70 -15.42
CA THR A 118 -5.25 -0.27 -16.49
C THR A 118 -4.20 -1.36 -16.65
N HIS A 119 -2.95 -1.07 -16.28
CA HIS A 119 -1.81 -1.97 -16.39
C HIS A 119 -0.81 -1.72 -15.25
N ILE A 120 -0.08 -2.76 -14.86
CA ILE A 120 1.04 -2.68 -13.92
C ILE A 120 2.30 -3.15 -14.66
N ARG A 121 3.38 -2.36 -14.60
CA ARG A 121 4.66 -2.72 -15.24
C ARG A 121 5.56 -3.47 -14.26
N ASN A 122 6.45 -4.30 -14.79
CA ASN A 122 7.33 -5.17 -13.99
C ASN A 122 8.29 -4.41 -13.07
N ASP A 123 8.62 -3.17 -13.41
CA ASP A 123 9.53 -2.30 -12.66
C ASP A 123 8.82 -1.39 -11.64
N THR A 124 7.49 -1.42 -11.57
CA THR A 124 6.71 -0.51 -10.71
C THR A 124 6.49 -1.02 -9.29
N ILE A 125 6.63 -2.34 -9.06
CA ILE A 125 6.46 -2.98 -7.75
C ILE A 125 7.84 -3.21 -7.13
N PRO A 126 8.20 -2.51 -6.04
CA PRO A 126 9.51 -2.69 -5.40
C PRO A 126 9.63 -4.04 -4.70
N ALA A 127 10.86 -4.56 -4.68
CA ALA A 127 11.15 -5.87 -4.07
C ALA A 127 10.79 -5.96 -2.58
N ASP A 128 10.90 -4.84 -1.85
CA ASP A 128 10.65 -4.78 -0.41
C ASP A 128 9.17 -4.53 -0.05
N LEU A 129 8.30 -4.36 -1.05
CA LEU A 129 6.86 -4.19 -0.82
C LEU A 129 6.28 -5.51 -0.29
N GLN A 130 5.50 -5.44 0.80
CA GLN A 130 4.92 -6.61 1.46
C GLN A 130 3.42 -6.72 1.24
N THR A 131 2.71 -5.59 1.27
CA THR A 131 1.25 -5.55 1.09
C THR A 131 0.91 -4.59 -0.02
N LEU A 132 0.10 -5.05 -0.97
CA LEU A 132 -0.37 -4.25 -2.09
C LEU A 132 -1.89 -4.42 -2.25
N ASP A 133 -2.62 -3.32 -2.20
CA ASP A 133 -4.04 -3.28 -2.56
C ASP A 133 -4.19 -2.61 -3.93
N LEU A 134 -4.69 -3.35 -4.91
CA LEU A 134 -5.00 -2.90 -6.26
C LEU A 134 -6.50 -3.06 -6.56
N SER A 135 -7.33 -3.24 -5.52
CA SER A 135 -8.76 -3.47 -5.71
C SER A 135 -9.45 -2.29 -6.38
N ASP A 136 -10.58 -2.54 -7.05
CA ASP A 136 -11.40 -1.52 -7.71
C ASP A 136 -10.58 -0.61 -8.65
N ASN A 137 -9.91 -1.24 -9.61
CA ASN A 137 -9.18 -0.58 -10.69
C ASN A 137 -9.65 -1.16 -12.04
N PHE A 138 -8.97 -0.81 -13.13
CA PHE A 138 -9.29 -1.24 -14.49
C PHE A 138 -8.26 -2.24 -15.04
N ILE A 139 -7.58 -2.98 -14.15
CA ILE A 139 -6.48 -3.87 -14.53
C ILE A 139 -7.06 -5.08 -15.27
N ALA A 140 -6.61 -5.29 -16.50
CA ALA A 140 -7.14 -6.33 -17.37
C ALA A 140 -6.35 -7.64 -17.34
N GLU A 141 -5.02 -7.56 -17.48
CA GLU A 141 -4.13 -8.72 -17.61
C GLU A 141 -2.78 -8.48 -16.89
N PRO A 142 -2.74 -8.55 -15.55
CA PRO A 142 -1.49 -8.37 -14.83
C PRO A 142 -0.63 -9.64 -14.90
N GLN A 143 0.69 -9.47 -15.05
CA GLN A 143 1.63 -10.60 -15.08
C GLN A 143 1.86 -11.12 -13.65
N SER A 144 1.73 -12.43 -13.42
CA SER A 144 1.75 -13.00 -12.07
C SER A 144 3.09 -12.83 -11.34
N HIS A 145 4.22 -12.87 -12.05
CA HIS A 145 5.54 -12.84 -11.43
C HIS A 145 5.87 -11.54 -10.70
N ILE A 146 5.19 -10.43 -11.04
CA ILE A 146 5.40 -9.13 -10.38
C ILE A 146 4.87 -9.11 -8.94
N PHE A 147 4.03 -10.09 -8.59
CA PHE A 147 3.42 -10.21 -7.27
C PHE A 147 4.12 -11.23 -6.38
N SER A 148 5.08 -11.99 -6.91
CA SER A 148 5.69 -13.14 -6.20
C SER A 148 6.47 -12.75 -4.94
N SER A 149 6.92 -11.51 -4.80
CA SER A 149 7.62 -11.02 -3.60
C SER A 149 6.68 -10.54 -2.49
N LEU A 150 5.39 -10.38 -2.79
CA LEU A 150 4.41 -9.86 -1.84
C LEU A 150 4.09 -10.89 -0.76
N GLN A 151 3.67 -10.40 0.41
CA GLN A 151 3.07 -11.23 1.44
C GLN A 151 1.54 -11.23 1.32
N SER A 152 0.96 -10.12 0.87
CA SER A 152 -0.49 -9.99 0.67
C SER A 152 -0.82 -9.10 -0.53
N LEU A 153 -1.88 -9.48 -1.25
CA LEU A 153 -2.35 -8.84 -2.46
C LEU A 153 -3.88 -8.79 -2.51
N ASP A 154 -4.46 -7.65 -2.85
CA ASP A 154 -5.86 -7.54 -3.27
C ASP A 154 -5.94 -7.14 -4.75
N LEU A 155 -6.71 -7.90 -5.52
CA LEU A 155 -6.99 -7.67 -6.94
C LEU A 155 -8.51 -7.66 -7.24
N SER A 156 -9.34 -7.67 -6.20
CA SER A 156 -10.80 -7.70 -6.32
C SER A 156 -11.33 -6.48 -7.07
N LEU A 157 -12.52 -6.59 -7.66
CA LEU A 157 -13.18 -5.49 -8.37
C LEU A 157 -12.39 -4.90 -9.57
N ASN A 158 -11.38 -5.60 -10.08
CA ASN A 158 -10.73 -5.25 -11.34
C ASN A 158 -11.53 -5.71 -12.57
N ARG A 159 -11.21 -5.15 -13.73
CA ARG A 159 -11.87 -5.42 -15.01
C ARG A 159 -11.08 -6.39 -15.87
N PHE A 160 -10.98 -7.64 -15.41
CA PHE A 160 -10.16 -8.65 -16.08
C PHE A 160 -10.61 -8.94 -17.51
N HIS A 161 -9.64 -9.03 -18.42
CA HIS A 161 -9.85 -9.54 -19.76
C HIS A 161 -9.45 -11.02 -19.80
N CYS A 162 -10.44 -11.88 -19.97
CA CYS A 162 -10.29 -13.33 -20.00
C CYS A 162 -9.85 -13.83 -21.38
N GLY A 163 -8.62 -13.46 -21.75
CA GLY A 163 -7.88 -14.01 -22.89
C GLY A 163 -6.81 -15.03 -22.47
N PRO A 164 -5.97 -15.49 -23.40
CA PRO A 164 -4.87 -16.40 -23.08
C PRO A 164 -3.90 -15.86 -22.03
N GLY A 165 -3.67 -14.54 -21.99
CA GLY A 165 -2.71 -13.89 -21.07
C GLY A 165 -3.07 -13.97 -19.59
N LEU A 166 -4.34 -14.23 -19.24
CA LEU A 166 -4.77 -14.30 -17.85
C LEU A 166 -4.65 -15.71 -17.24
N ARG A 167 -4.40 -16.73 -18.07
CA ARG A 167 -4.29 -18.13 -17.61
C ARG A 167 -3.21 -18.29 -16.55
N ASP A 168 -2.04 -17.69 -16.79
CA ASP A 168 -0.89 -17.80 -15.87
C ASP A 168 -1.16 -17.14 -14.52
N LEU A 169 -1.93 -16.05 -14.50
CA LEU A 169 -2.37 -15.41 -13.26
C LEU A 169 -3.26 -16.35 -12.44
N VAL A 170 -4.25 -16.98 -13.06
CA VAL A 170 -5.18 -17.88 -12.37
C VAL A 170 -4.47 -19.13 -11.87
N SER A 171 -3.57 -19.71 -12.69
CA SER A 171 -2.72 -20.83 -12.27
C SER A 171 -1.84 -20.46 -11.08
N TRP A 172 -1.21 -19.29 -11.10
CA TRP A 172 -0.42 -18.78 -9.98
C TRP A 172 -1.25 -18.59 -8.71
N MET A 173 -2.46 -18.00 -8.81
CA MET A 173 -3.34 -17.79 -7.65
C MET A 173 -3.74 -19.09 -6.93
N ARG A 174 -3.77 -20.24 -7.63
CA ARG A 174 -4.10 -21.54 -7.02
C ARG A 174 -2.97 -22.12 -6.17
N GLN A 175 -1.72 -21.70 -6.40
CA GLN A 175 -0.52 -22.33 -5.83
C GLN A 175 0.38 -21.35 -5.08
N THR A 176 0.06 -20.06 -5.11
CA THR A 176 0.88 -19.01 -4.50
C THR A 176 0.84 -19.07 -2.98
N ASN A 177 1.96 -18.68 -2.35
CA ASN A 177 2.04 -18.45 -0.90
C ASN A 177 1.62 -17.01 -0.52
N VAL A 178 1.33 -16.15 -1.49
CA VAL A 178 0.84 -14.80 -1.26
C VAL A 178 -0.58 -14.85 -0.70
N THR A 179 -0.83 -14.14 0.40
CA THR A 179 -2.18 -14.04 0.98
C THR A 179 -3.06 -13.15 0.10
N LEU A 180 -3.90 -13.79 -0.71
CA LEU A 180 -4.90 -13.11 -1.54
C LEU A 180 -6.06 -12.60 -0.67
N LYS A 181 -6.38 -11.32 -0.79
CA LYS A 181 -7.52 -10.70 -0.12
C LYS A 181 -8.80 -11.04 -0.88
N GLY A 182 -9.72 -11.68 -0.18
CA GLY A 182 -10.94 -12.20 -0.75
C GLY A 182 -10.76 -13.54 -1.49
N PRO A 183 -11.86 -14.27 -1.70
CA PRO A 183 -11.81 -15.57 -2.38
C PRO A 183 -11.56 -15.40 -3.89
N VAL A 184 -10.63 -16.18 -4.44
CA VAL A 184 -10.28 -16.18 -5.87
C VAL A 184 -11.51 -16.52 -6.73
N GLU A 185 -12.42 -17.32 -6.19
CA GLU A 185 -13.70 -17.71 -6.78
C GLU A 185 -14.67 -16.54 -6.95
N LYS A 186 -14.37 -15.35 -6.41
CA LYS A 186 -15.13 -14.11 -6.64
C LYS A 186 -14.55 -13.21 -7.72
N LEU A 187 -13.36 -13.49 -8.25
CA LEU A 187 -12.83 -12.77 -9.40
C LEU A 187 -13.60 -13.18 -10.66
N ARG A 188 -13.95 -12.21 -11.50
CA ARG A 188 -14.86 -12.40 -12.64
C ARG A 188 -14.25 -11.77 -13.89
N CYS A 189 -14.53 -12.34 -15.05
CA CYS A 189 -14.22 -11.71 -16.33
C CYS A 189 -15.11 -10.48 -16.53
N GLU A 190 -14.55 -9.37 -16.98
CA GLU A 190 -15.32 -8.25 -17.54
C GLU A 190 -15.35 -8.33 -19.07
N PHE A 191 -14.26 -8.79 -19.67
CA PHE A 191 -14.14 -8.99 -21.11
C PHE A 191 -13.59 -10.39 -21.44
N PRO A 192 -13.82 -10.91 -22.66
CA PRO A 192 -14.75 -10.40 -23.68
C PRO A 192 -16.21 -10.50 -23.21
N SER A 193 -17.13 -9.84 -23.91
CA SER A 193 -18.56 -9.79 -23.54
C SER A 193 -19.21 -11.16 -23.37
N ALA A 194 -18.77 -12.16 -24.14
CA ALA A 194 -19.24 -13.54 -24.04
C ALA A 194 -18.91 -14.22 -22.70
N LEU A 195 -17.87 -13.77 -22.00
CA LEU A 195 -17.44 -14.30 -20.71
C LEU A 195 -17.77 -13.36 -19.55
N ARG A 196 -18.44 -12.23 -19.80
CA ARG A 196 -18.70 -11.22 -18.77
C ARG A 196 -19.46 -11.82 -17.58
N GLY A 197 -18.94 -11.59 -16.38
CA GLY A 197 -19.48 -12.12 -15.13
C GLY A 197 -19.19 -13.60 -14.87
N VAL A 198 -18.45 -14.29 -15.74
CA VAL A 198 -18.02 -15.68 -15.49
C VAL A 198 -16.83 -15.67 -14.52
N PRO A 199 -16.78 -16.54 -13.49
CA PRO A 199 -15.63 -16.63 -12.60
C PRO A 199 -14.34 -17.00 -13.33
N LEU A 200 -13.21 -16.36 -12.96
CA LEU A 200 -11.91 -16.64 -13.59
C LEU A 200 -11.54 -18.13 -13.46
N VAL A 201 -11.72 -18.69 -12.27
CA VAL A 201 -11.44 -20.10 -11.99
C VAL A 201 -12.29 -21.07 -12.80
N THR A 202 -13.47 -20.66 -13.28
CA THR A 202 -14.31 -21.48 -14.17
C THR A 202 -13.78 -21.47 -15.59
N VAL A 203 -13.28 -20.32 -16.07
CA VAL A 203 -12.72 -20.18 -17.42
C VAL A 203 -11.42 -20.97 -17.58
N TYR A 204 -10.57 -20.96 -16.56
CA TYR A 204 -9.24 -21.58 -16.61
C TYR A 204 -9.10 -22.86 -15.78
N GLY A 205 -10.19 -23.36 -15.18
CA GLY A 205 -10.18 -24.51 -14.28
C GLY A 205 -10.36 -25.87 -14.93
N ALA A 206 -10.42 -25.95 -16.26
CA ALA A 206 -10.81 -27.17 -16.98
C ALA A 206 -9.65 -28.04 -17.52
N ASP A 207 -8.38 -27.64 -17.39
CA ASP A 207 -7.25 -28.32 -18.05
C ASP A 207 -6.22 -28.94 -17.08
N ASP A 208 -6.66 -29.70 -16.08
CA ASP A 208 -5.78 -30.61 -15.29
C ASP A 208 -6.29 -32.06 -15.40
N ALA A 209 -6.66 -32.51 -16.60
CA ALA A 209 -6.98 -33.91 -16.90
C ALA A 209 -6.62 -34.27 -18.36
N GLN A 210 -5.33 -34.27 -18.68
CA GLN A 210 -4.78 -35.11 -19.76
C GLN A 210 -3.32 -35.43 -19.52
#